data_AF-R0KYA7-F1
#
_entry.id   AF-R0KYA7-F1
#
_cell.length_a   1.000
_cell.length_b   1.000
_cell.length_c   1.000
_cell.angle_alpha   90.00
_cell.angle_beta   90.00
_cell.angle_gamma   90.00
#
_symmetry.space_group_name_H-M   'P 1'
#
loop_
_entity.id
_entity.type
_entity.pdbx_description
1 polymer ?
#
loop_
_entity_poly.entity_id
_entity_poly.type
_entity_poly.pdbx_seq_one_letter_code
_entity_poly.pdbx_strand_id
1 'polypeptide(L)'
;IAKIVPYEAERKQSVLQEYEILKALHHERIMALHEAYITPRYLVLICENCAGKEILYSIVDRFRYSEDDVVSYVLQLLQGLEYLHGRRIV
;
A
#
# COMPACT_ATOMS: atom_id res chain seq x y z
N ILE A 1 8.31 3.89 -6.56
CA ILE A 1 9.05 2.61 -6.41
C ILE A 1 8.47 1.59 -7.38
N ALA A 2 9.28 0.71 -7.98
CA ALA A 2 8.79 -0.40 -8.79
C ALA A 2 8.69 -1.70 -7.95
N LYS A 3 7.50 -2.28 -7.85
CA LYS A 3 7.27 -3.62 -7.28
C LYS A 3 7.17 -4.62 -8.43
N ILE A 4 8.07 -5.60 -8.47
CA ILE A 4 8.10 -6.64 -9.51
C ILE A 4 7.61 -7.95 -8.90
N VAL A 5 6.49 -8.47 -9.41
CA VAL A 5 5.87 -9.70 -8.94
C VAL A 5 5.96 -10.76 -10.04
N PRO A 6 6.81 -11.80 -9.87
CA PRO A 6 6.85 -12.93 -10.80
C PRO A 6 5.58 -13.76 -10.68
N TYR A 7 5.10 -14.30 -11.80
CA TYR A 7 3.93 -15.18 -11.81
C TYR A 7 4.00 -16.24 -12.91
N GLU A 8 3.39 -17.40 -12.63
CA GLU A 8 3.10 -18.46 -13.60
C GLU A 8 1.77 -18.18 -14.31
N ALA A 9 1.61 -18.59 -15.57
CA ALA A 9 0.44 -18.24 -16.38
C ALA A 9 -0.89 -18.61 -15.69
N GLU A 10 -0.91 -19.73 -14.97
CA GLU A 10 -2.06 -20.24 -14.21
C GLU A 10 -2.42 -19.34 -13.02
N ARG A 11 -1.43 -18.64 -12.44
CA ARG A 11 -1.61 -17.73 -11.29
C ARG A 11 -1.84 -16.28 -11.70
N LYS A 12 -1.82 -15.97 -13.00
CA LYS A 12 -1.97 -14.61 -13.54
C LYS A 12 -3.17 -13.88 -12.94
N GLN A 13 -4.33 -14.54 -12.87
CA GLN A 13 -5.56 -13.90 -12.37
C GLN A 13 -5.44 -13.48 -10.90
N SER A 14 -4.81 -14.31 -10.05
CA SER A 14 -4.60 -13.99 -8.64
C SER A 14 -3.62 -12.83 -8.48
N VAL A 15 -2.55 -12.79 -9.27
CA VAL A 15 -1.56 -11.70 -9.22
C VAL A 15 -2.14 -10.37 -9.75
N LEU A 16 -3.02 -10.43 -10.74
CA LEU A 16 -3.73 -9.24 -11.23
C LEU A 16 -4.74 -8.67 -10.24
N GLN A 17 -5.17 -9.43 -9.24
CA GLN A 17 -6.09 -8.92 -8.21
C GLN A 17 -5.49 -7.71 -7.47
N GLU A 18 -4.19 -7.74 -7.16
CA GLU A 18 -3.51 -6.61 -6.52
C GLU A 18 -3.54 -5.36 -7.41
N TYR A 19 -3.27 -5.53 -8.70
CA TYR A 19 -3.35 -4.44 -9.68
C TYR A 19 -4.77 -3.86 -9.76
N GLU A 20 -5.80 -4.69 -9.88
CA GLU A 20 -7.19 -4.22 -10.00
C GLU A 20 -7.65 -3.49 -8.73
N ILE A 21 -7.23 -3.95 -7.55
CA ILE A 21 -7.48 -3.25 -6.29
C ILE A 21 -6.79 -1.90 -6.32
N LEU A 22 -5.47 -1.85 -6.48
CA LEU A 22 -4.68 -0.61 -6.41
C LEU A 22 -5.11 0.42 -7.45
N LYS A 23 -5.47 -0.01 -8.66
CA LYS A 23 -5.99 0.85 -9.73
C LYS A 23 -7.27 1.59 -9.33
N ALA A 24 -8.09 1.02 -8.45
CA ALA A 24 -9.34 1.64 -8.02
C ALA A 24 -9.14 2.61 -6.83
N LEU A 25 -7.97 2.65 -6.20
CA LEU A 25 -7.71 3.43 -4.98
C LEU A 25 -7.13 4.81 -5.31
N HIS A 26 -7.73 5.85 -4.74
CA HIS A 26 -7.34 7.24 -4.87
C HIS A 26 -7.65 7.93 -3.54
N HIS A 27 -6.67 7.95 -2.62
CA HIS A 27 -6.84 8.51 -1.28
C HIS A 27 -5.50 8.92 -0.68
N GLU A 28 -5.42 10.05 0.03
CA GLU A 28 -4.15 10.59 0.57
C GLU A 28 -3.46 9.63 1.56
N ARG A 29 -4.24 8.81 2.29
CA ARG A 29 -3.71 7.81 3.24
C ARG A 29 -3.41 6.45 2.63
N ILE A 30 -3.43 6.33 1.30
CA ILE A 30 -3.15 5.09 0.58
C ILE A 30 -2.14 5.39 -0.51
N MET A 31 -1.09 4.57 -0.57
CA MET A 31 -0.07 4.64 -1.61
C MET A 31 -0.71 4.60 -3.00
N ALA A 32 -0.38 5.58 -3.83
CA ALA A 32 -0.94 5.67 -5.18
C ALA A 32 -0.22 4.76 -6.18
N LEU A 33 -1.00 4.06 -7.03
CA LEU A 33 -0.46 3.38 -8.22
C LEU A 33 -0.38 4.39 -9.36
N HIS A 34 0.83 4.63 -9.87
CA HIS A 34 1.06 5.53 -11.00
C HIS A 34 0.89 4.79 -12.33
N GLU A 35 1.53 3.62 -12.47
CA GLU A 35 1.50 2.83 -13.70
C GLU A 35 1.61 1.32 -13.40
N ALA A 36 1.23 0.48 -14.36
CA ALA A 36 1.44 -0.96 -14.28
C ALA A 36 1.76 -1.56 -15.64
N TYR A 37 2.67 -2.54 -15.66
CA TYR A 37 3.09 -3.27 -16.85
C TYR A 37 2.92 -4.76 -16.64
N ILE A 38 2.27 -5.43 -17.60
CA ILE A 38 2.07 -6.88 -17.57
C ILE A 38 2.94 -7.50 -18.66
N THR A 39 3.81 -8.42 -18.26
CA THR A 39 4.64 -9.23 -19.15
C THR A 39 4.25 -10.71 -19.01
N PRO A 40 4.74 -11.63 -19.87
CA PRO A 40 4.40 -13.05 -19.75
C PRO A 40 4.79 -13.71 -18.42
N ARG A 41 5.72 -13.14 -17.65
CA ARG A 41 6.23 -13.73 -16.40
C ARG A 41 6.22 -12.78 -15.19
N TYR A 42 5.93 -11.51 -15.38
CA TYR A 42 6.00 -10.50 -14.33
C TYR A 42 4.86 -9.48 -14.44
N LEU A 43 4.31 -9.10 -13.29
CA LEU A 43 3.55 -7.88 -13.10
C LEU A 43 4.49 -6.85 -12.48
N VAL A 44 4.59 -5.67 -13.09
CA VAL A 44 5.38 -4.55 -12.59
C VAL A 44 4.42 -3.43 -12.19
N LEU A 45 4.44 -3.03 -10.93
CA LEU A 45 3.63 -1.94 -10.38
C LEU A 45 4.55 -0.75 -10.08
N ILE A 46 4.27 0.39 -10.70
CA ILE A 46 4.95 1.66 -10.43
C ILE A 46 4.11 2.41 -9.42
N CYS A 47 4.62 2.45 -8.21
CA CYS A 47 3.94 2.94 -7.01
C CYS A 47 4.55 4.24 -6.53
N GLU A 48 3.78 5.02 -5.76
CA GLU A 48 4.29 6.15 -5.01
C GLU A 48 5.49 5.76 -4.13
N ASN A 49 6.44 6.68 -4.01
CA ASN A 49 7.57 6.51 -3.10
C ASN A 49 7.19 7.02 -1.71
N CYS A 50 6.72 6.13 -0.84
CA CYS A 50 6.48 6.43 0.57
C CYS A 50 7.82 6.60 1.29
N ALA A 51 8.37 7.82 1.28
CA ALA A 51 9.64 8.12 1.92
C ALA A 51 9.55 8.02 3.44
N GLY A 52 10.65 7.63 4.08
CA GLY A 52 10.71 7.44 5.53
C GLY A 52 10.81 5.96 5.91
N LYS A 53 10.71 5.69 7.21
CA LYS A 53 10.69 4.32 7.75
C LYS A 53 9.25 3.89 7.94
N GLU A 54 9.02 2.58 7.92
CA GLU A 54 7.74 2.04 8.39
C GLU A 54 7.46 2.51 9.82
N ILE A 55 6.18 2.57 10.18
CA ILE A 55 5.74 3.08 11.47
C ILE A 55 6.39 2.33 12.64
N LEU A 56 6.51 1.00 12.55
CA LEU A 56 7.07 0.19 13.63
C LEU A 56 8.54 0.55 13.90
N TYR A 57 9.35 0.66 12.85
CA TYR A 57 10.74 1.11 12.99
C TYR A 57 10.82 2.55 13.50
N SER A 58 9.92 3.42 13.05
CA SER A 58 9.86 4.81 13.51
C SER A 58 9.54 4.93 15.01
N ILE A 59 8.74 4.02 15.55
CA ILE A 59 8.41 3.96 16.99
C ILE A 59 9.56 3.33 17.78
N VAL A 60 10.12 2.22 17.30
CA VAL A 60 11.20 1.48 18.00
C VAL A 60 12.49 2.30 18.09
N ASP A 61 12.84 3.07 17.07
CA ASP A 61 14.05 3.89 17.08
C ASP A 61 13.93 5.13 17.98
N ARG A 62 12.72 5.50 18.42
CA ARG A 62 12.52 6.65 19.30
C ARG A 62 12.72 6.23 20.75
N PHE A 63 13.55 6.98 21.47
CA PHE A 63 13.75 6.80 22.91
C PHE A 63 12.45 6.97 23.72
N ARG A 64 11.56 7.86 23.26
CA ARG A 64 10.23 8.11 23.83
C ARG A 64 9.24 8.55 22.75
N TYR A 65 7.97 8.24 22.95
CA TYR A 65 6.83 8.76 22.20
C TYR A 65 5.73 9.14 23.18
N SER A 66 4.93 10.13 22.82
CA SER A 66 3.75 10.56 23.57
C SER A 66 2.48 9.85 23.08
N GLU A 67 1.40 9.94 23.85
CA GLU A 67 0.08 9.50 23.38
C GLU A 67 -0.35 10.28 22.13
N ASP A 68 -0.07 11.59 22.08
CA ASP A 68 -0.37 12.44 20.93
C ASP A 68 0.36 11.97 19.65
N ASP A 69 1.61 11.52 19.76
CA ASP A 69 2.33 10.91 18.63
C ASP A 69 1.58 9.69 18.11
N VAL A 70 1.15 8.80 19.00
CA VAL A 70 0.43 7.56 18.64
C VAL A 70 -0.91 7.87 18.01
N VAL A 71 -1.68 8.79 18.60
CA VAL A 71 -2.98 9.23 18.08
C VAL A 71 -2.86 9.75 16.66
N SER A 72 -1.82 10.53 16.35
CA SER A 72 -1.58 11.03 14.99
C SER A 72 -1.40 9.90 13.96
N TYR A 73 -0.65 8.85 14.31
CA TYR A 73 -0.50 7.70 13.42
C TYR A 73 -1.78 6.90 13.28
N VAL A 74 -2.45 6.61 14.40
CA VAL A 74 -3.68 5.81 14.42
C VAL A 74 -4.79 6.50 13.62
N LEU A 75 -4.93 7.83 13.72
CA LEU A 75 -5.90 8.59 12.96
C LEU A 75 -5.67 8.43 11.44
N GLN A 76 -4.42 8.51 10.98
CA GLN A 76 -4.09 8.31 9.57
C GLN A 76 -4.40 6.90 9.08
N LEU A 77 -4.13 5.88 9.90
CA LEU A 77 -4.49 4.48 9.60
C LEU A 77 -6.01 4.30 9.50
N LEU A 78 -6.76 4.85 10.47
CA LEU A 78 -8.22 4.74 10.50
C LEU A 78 -8.87 5.46 9.31
N GLN A 79 -8.34 6.62 8.89
CA GLN A 79 -8.79 7.30 7.66
C GLN A 79 -8.58 6.43 6.42
N GLY A 80 -7.42 5.76 6.30
CA GLY A 80 -7.16 4.82 5.21
C GLY A 80 -8.10 3.61 5.23
N LEU A 81 -8.33 3.03 6.42
CA LEU A 81 -9.24 1.90 6.60
C LEU A 81 -10.69 2.25 6.32
N GLU A 82 -11.17 3.42 6.76
CA GLU A 82 -12.51 3.91 6.46
C GLU A 82 -12.75 3.95 4.94
N TYR A 83 -11.79 4.51 4.19
CA TYR A 83 -11.85 4.55 2.73
C TYR A 83 -11.88 3.15 2.09
N LEU A 84 -11.03 2.23 2.56
CA LEU A 84 -10.97 0.85 2.04
C LEU A 84 -12.26 0.08 2.32
N HIS A 85 -12.73 0.12 3.56
CA HIS A 85 -13.96 -0.56 3.98
C HIS A 85 -15.19 0.01 3.27
N GLY A 86 -15.25 1.33 3.03
CA GLY A 86 -16.30 1.96 2.22
C GLY A 86 -16.37 1.44 0.78
N ARG A 87 -15.27 0.88 0.27
CA ARG A 87 -15.16 0.21 -1.05
C ARG A 87 -15.26 -1.31 -0.98
N ARG A 88 -15.58 -1.88 0.18
CA ARG A 88 -15.68 -3.32 0.45
C ARG A 88 -14.36 -4.08 0.24
N ILE A 89 -13.25 -3.42 0.54
CA ILE A 89 -11.91 -4.04 0.53
C ILE A 89 -11.54 -4.31 1.99
N VAL A 90 -11.29 -5.58 2.32
CA VAL A 90 -11.01 -6.10 3.68
C VAL A 90 -9.85 -7.09 3.62
#